data_AF-A0A2M7VBM1-F1
#
_entry.id   AF-A0A2M7VBM1-F1
#
_cell.length_a   1.000
_cell.length_b   1.000
_cell.length_c   1.000
_cell.angle_alpha   90.00
_cell.angle_beta   90.00
_cell.angle_gamma   90.00
#
_symmetry.space_group_name_H-M   'P 1'
#
loop_
_entity.id
_entity.type
_entity.pdbx_description
1 polymer ?
#
loop_
_entity_poly.entity_id
_entity_poly.type
_entity_poly.pdbx_seq_one_letter_code
_entity_poly.pdbx_strand_id
1 'polypeptide(L)'
;MNKQIKNKTTAIFEGRDVRRKWDEKKELWYFSVVDVMAILTGSTIPKRYWSDLKIKLNSEGSEVYEKIVQLKFLAKDGKYYATDVADTETLLRLIQSVPSPKAEPFKLWLAKVGYERLEETTDPEIAINRALKTYLQKGYSLNWI
;
A
#
# COMPACT_ATOMS: atom_id res chain seq x y z
N MET A 1 27.31 10.15 -16.77
CA MET A 1 26.00 10.74 -17.18
C MET A 1 25.01 10.52 -16.05
N ASN A 2 24.78 11.55 -15.23
CA ASN A 2 23.86 11.51 -14.10
C ASN A 2 22.42 11.43 -14.62
N LYS A 3 21.87 10.22 -14.67
CA LYS A 3 20.44 10.00 -14.85
C LYS A 3 19.79 10.49 -13.56
N GLN A 4 19.36 11.75 -13.51
CA GLN A 4 18.42 12.21 -12.49
C GLN A 4 17.22 11.26 -12.55
N ILE A 5 17.16 10.32 -11.61
CA ILE A 5 15.96 9.57 -11.34
C ILE A 5 15.00 10.64 -10.83
N LYS A 6 14.16 11.18 -11.72
CA LYS A 6 12.99 11.96 -11.31
C LYS A 6 12.26 11.05 -10.34
N ASN A 7 12.42 11.29 -9.04
CA ASN A 7 11.69 10.60 -7.98
C ASN A 7 10.21 10.77 -8.31
N LYS A 8 9.62 9.79 -8.98
CA LYS A 8 8.25 9.86 -9.47
C LYS A 8 7.37 9.96 -8.22
N THR A 9 6.93 11.17 -7.93
CA THR A 9 6.12 11.55 -6.76
C THR A 9 4.74 10.92 -6.78
N THR A 10 4.38 10.25 -7.88
CA THR A 10 3.18 9.46 -8.04
C THR A 10 3.53 7.99 -8.27
N ALA A 11 2.85 7.11 -7.55
CA ALA A 11 2.69 5.70 -7.92
C ALA A 11 1.41 5.55 -8.76
N ILE A 12 1.36 4.51 -9.59
CA ILE A 12 0.13 4.14 -10.30
C ILE A 12 -0.51 3.01 -9.51
N PHE A 13 -1.80 3.15 -9.20
CA PHE A 13 -2.61 2.18 -8.46
C PHE A 13 -3.98 2.10 -9.13
N GLU A 14 -4.38 0.93 -9.62
CA GLU A 14 -5.62 0.75 -10.42
C GLU A 14 -5.71 1.75 -11.60
N GLY A 15 -4.59 2.02 -12.27
CA GLY A 15 -4.50 2.98 -13.38
C GLY A 15 -4.67 4.45 -12.97
N ARG A 16 -4.71 4.76 -11.66
CA ARG A 16 -4.83 6.12 -11.11
C ARG A 16 -3.55 6.51 -10.36
N ASP A 17 -3.24 7.80 -10.40
CA ASP A 17 -2.09 8.33 -9.66
C ASP A 17 -2.38 8.41 -8.16
N VAL A 18 -1.47 7.88 -7.36
CA VAL A 18 -1.42 8.01 -5.89
C VAL A 18 -0.18 8.80 -5.53
N ARG A 19 -0.37 9.90 -4.80
CA ARG A 19 0.77 10.68 -4.29
C ARG A 19 1.56 9.86 -3.28
N ARG A 20 2.89 9.85 -3.44
CA ARG A 20 3.82 9.15 -2.56
C ARG A 20 5.07 9.96 -2.27
N LYS A 21 5.72 9.66 -1.15
CA LYS A 21 6.97 10.28 -0.75
C LYS A 21 7.91 9.22 -0.16
N TRP A 22 9.17 9.25 -0.57
CA TRP A 22 10.21 8.43 0.01
C TRP A 22 10.71 9.05 1.33
N ASP A 23 10.85 8.25 2.36
CA ASP A 23 11.54 8.60 3.60
C ASP A 23 12.91 7.92 3.60
N GLU A 24 13.98 8.72 3.45
CA GLU A 24 15.36 8.23 3.42
C GLU A 24 15.82 7.66 4.76
N LYS A 25 15.28 8.15 5.89
CA LYS A 25 15.71 7.69 7.22
C LYS A 25 15.13 6.33 7.57
N LYS A 26 13.90 6.07 7.12
CA LYS A 26 13.18 4.82 7.37
C LYS A 26 13.23 3.84 6.21
N GLU A 27 13.85 4.23 5.10
CA GLU A 27 13.95 3.46 3.86
C GLU A 27 12.60 2.91 3.38
N LEU A 28 11.54 3.74 3.45
CA LEU A 28 10.19 3.33 3.07
C LEU A 28 9.44 4.40 2.27
N TRP A 29 8.39 3.93 1.58
CA TRP A 29 7.46 4.80 0.87
C TRP A 29 6.23 5.09 1.73
N TYR A 30 5.90 6.37 1.83
CA TYR A 30 4.62 6.85 2.32
C TYR A 30 3.67 7.14 1.16
N PHE A 31 2.41 6.78 1.31
CA PHE A 31 1.35 6.96 0.31
C PHE A 31 0.20 7.78 0.89
N SER A 32 -0.41 8.65 0.08
CA SER A 32 -1.59 9.41 0.50
C SER A 32 -2.78 8.49 0.76
N VAL A 33 -3.24 8.45 2.01
CA VAL A 33 -4.41 7.63 2.41
C VAL A 33 -5.64 8.08 1.66
N VAL A 34 -5.85 9.40 1.51
CA VAL A 34 -7.01 9.97 0.82
C VAL A 34 -7.06 9.55 -0.65
N ASP A 35 -5.92 9.54 -1.34
CA ASP A 35 -5.87 9.13 -2.76
C ASP A 35 -6.23 7.65 -2.90
N VAL A 36 -5.69 6.80 -2.02
CA VAL A 36 -6.00 5.36 -2.01
C VAL A 36 -7.47 5.13 -1.69
N MET A 37 -8.03 5.83 -0.70
CA MET A 37 -9.46 5.76 -0.39
C MET A 37 -10.32 6.20 -1.58
N ALA A 38 -9.92 7.24 -2.32
CA ALA A 38 -10.65 7.67 -3.52
C ALA A 38 -10.72 6.57 -4.58
N ILE A 39 -9.62 5.82 -4.77
CA ILE A 39 -9.55 4.72 -5.73
C ILE A 39 -10.42 3.55 -5.25
N LEU A 40 -10.21 3.12 -4.01
CA LEU A 40 -10.87 1.93 -3.44
C LEU A 40 -12.35 2.15 -3.19
N THR A 41 -12.83 3.38 -3.01
CA THR A 41 -14.26 3.64 -2.76
C THR A 41 -14.97 4.21 -3.98
N GLY A 42 -14.25 4.81 -4.91
CA GLY A 42 -14.85 5.63 -5.96
C GLY A 42 -15.56 6.88 -5.44
N SER A 43 -15.37 7.26 -4.17
CA SER A 43 -16.03 8.41 -3.56
C SER A 43 -15.62 9.71 -4.26
N THR A 44 -16.60 10.57 -4.50
CA THR A 44 -16.38 11.95 -4.96
C THR A 44 -15.85 12.86 -3.84
N ILE A 45 -15.97 12.43 -2.58
CA ILE A 45 -15.52 13.17 -1.38
C ILE A 45 -14.66 12.26 -0.50
N PRO A 46 -13.48 11.81 -0.98
CA PRO A 46 -12.66 10.81 -0.30
C PRO A 46 -12.12 11.27 1.07
N LYS A 47 -11.94 12.59 1.26
CA LYS A 47 -11.54 13.16 2.56
C LYS A 47 -12.61 12.93 3.64
N ARG A 48 -13.89 13.07 3.28
CA ARG A 48 -15.00 12.83 4.20
C ARG A 48 -15.10 11.36 4.53
N TYR A 49 -15.05 10.50 3.50
CA TYR A 49 -15.01 9.05 3.68
C TYR A 49 -13.88 8.62 4.63
N TRP A 50 -12.66 9.15 4.42
CA TRP A 50 -11.53 8.88 5.29
C TRP A 50 -11.77 9.33 6.74
N SER A 51 -12.39 10.50 6.93
CA SER A 51 -12.73 11.00 8.27
C SER A 51 -13.74 10.09 8.98
N ASP A 52 -14.77 9.64 8.27
CA ASP A 52 -15.78 8.72 8.80
C ASP A 52 -15.17 7.34 9.14
N LEU A 53 -14.31 6.81 8.25
CA LEU A 53 -13.59 5.56 8.48
C LEU A 53 -12.66 5.67 9.70
N LYS A 54 -11.96 6.81 9.85
CA LYS A 54 -11.08 7.06 11.00
C LYS A 54 -11.85 7.06 12.32
N ILE A 55 -13.02 7.70 12.36
CA ILE A 55 -13.90 7.70 13.54
C ILE A 55 -14.32 6.27 13.89
N LYS A 56 -14.74 5.51 12.88
CA LYS A 56 -15.11 4.10 13.05
C LYS A 56 -13.96 3.26 13.60
N LEU A 57 -12.78 3.36 13.00
CA LEU A 57 -11.59 2.63 13.45
C LEU A 57 -11.23 2.97 14.90
N ASN A 58 -11.32 4.24 15.29
CA ASN A 58 -11.08 4.67 16.66
C ASN A 58 -12.11 4.08 17.64
N SER A 59 -13.39 4.03 17.25
CA SER A 59 -14.45 3.42 18.06
C SER A 59 -14.31 1.90 18.23
N GLU A 60 -13.66 1.24 17.27
CA GLU A 60 -13.34 -0.20 17.32
C GLU A 60 -12.05 -0.49 18.10
N GLY A 61 -11.37 0.52 18.64
CA GLY A 61 -10.09 0.37 19.35
C GLY A 61 -8.89 0.13 18.42
N SER A 62 -8.97 0.53 17.15
CA SER A 62 -7.90 0.34 16.18
C SER A 62 -6.76 1.34 16.38
N GLU A 63 -5.56 0.83 16.66
CA GLU A 63 -4.32 1.61 16.78
C GLU A 63 -3.69 2.01 15.44
N VAL A 64 -4.32 1.64 14.31
CA VAL A 64 -3.78 1.91 12.96
C VAL A 64 -3.60 3.42 12.73
N TYR A 65 -4.42 4.24 13.38
CA TYR A 65 -4.31 5.69 13.31
C TYR A 65 -3.00 6.22 13.89
N GLU A 66 -2.43 5.58 14.91
CA GLU A 66 -1.19 6.04 15.55
C GLU A 66 0.03 5.93 14.62
N LYS A 67 -0.05 5.03 13.63
CA LYS A 67 0.99 4.82 12.62
C LYS A 67 0.87 5.80 11.43
N ILE A 68 -0.21 6.56 11.34
CA ILE A 68 -0.45 7.53 10.26
C ILE A 68 0.27 8.83 10.58
N VAL A 69 1.02 9.35 9.61
CA VAL A 69 1.71 10.64 9.72
C VAL A 69 1.17 11.63 8.71
N GLN A 70 1.46 12.92 8.89
CA GLN A 70 1.08 13.96 7.94
C GLN A 70 2.28 14.47 7.16
N LEU A 71 2.20 14.40 5.83
CA LEU A 71 3.21 14.94 4.93
C LEU A 71 2.59 15.95 3.98
N LYS A 72 3.37 16.97 3.61
CA LYS A 72 2.97 18.00 2.66
C LYS A 72 3.16 17.51 1.22
N PHE A 73 2.12 17.63 0.41
CA PHE A 73 2.15 17.36 -1.03
C PHE A 73 1.73 18.59 -1.82
N LEU A 74 2.29 18.71 -3.02
CA LEU A 74 1.89 19.70 -4.01
C LEU A 74 0.46 19.40 -4.50
N ALA A 75 -0.41 20.39 -4.41
CA ALA A 75 -1.76 20.35 -4.98
C ALA A 75 -1.82 21.06 -6.34
N LYS A 76 -2.97 20.94 -7.02
CA LYS A 76 -3.20 21.49 -8.36
C LYS A 76 -3.07 23.01 -8.44
N ASP A 77 -3.29 23.71 -7.32
CA ASP A 77 -3.14 25.16 -7.18
C ASP A 77 -1.68 25.59 -6.94
N GLY A 78 -0.72 24.65 -6.99
CA GLY A 78 0.69 24.91 -6.75
C GLY A 78 1.07 25.06 -5.28
N LYS A 79 0.12 24.94 -4.34
CA LYS A 79 0.39 25.04 -2.90
C LYS A 79 0.62 23.66 -2.30
N TYR A 80 1.38 23.65 -1.20
CA TYR A 80 1.63 22.43 -0.43
C TYR A 80 0.60 22.29 0.70
N TYR A 81 -0.10 21.17 0.73
CA TYR A 81 -1.05 20.84 1.80
C TYR A 81 -0.65 19.56 2.51
N ALA A 82 -0.83 19.54 3.83
CA ALA A 82 -0.69 18.35 4.63
C ALA A 82 -1.80 17.35 4.29
N THR A 83 -1.44 16.08 4.15
CA THR A 83 -2.37 14.96 4.03
C THR A 83 -1.88 13.82 4.90
N ASP A 84 -2.84 13.05 5.42
CA ASP A 84 -2.55 11.78 6.07
C ASP A 84 -1.90 10.82 5.06
N VAL A 85 -0.79 10.23 5.47
CA VAL A 85 -0.06 9.22 4.74
C VAL A 85 0.20 7.99 5.59
N ALA A 86 0.32 6.85 4.93
CA ALA A 86 0.63 5.56 5.54
C ALA A 86 1.75 4.89 4.75
N ASP A 87 2.58 4.11 5.43
CA ASP A 87 3.49 3.16 4.78
C ASP A 87 2.71 1.97 4.20
N THR A 88 3.42 1.07 3.52
CA THR A 88 2.79 -0.09 2.88
C THR A 88 2.04 -0.99 3.86
N GLU A 89 2.62 -1.31 5.02
CA GLU A 89 2.00 -2.19 6.02
C GLU A 89 0.72 -1.56 6.58
N THR A 90 0.81 -0.30 7.02
CA THR A 90 -0.32 0.46 7.55
C THR A 90 -1.42 0.59 6.50
N LEU A 91 -1.05 0.81 5.23
CA LEU A 91 -2.00 0.90 4.14
C LEU A 91 -2.72 -0.43 3.88
N LEU A 92 -1.99 -1.55 3.82
CA LEU A 92 -2.58 -2.88 3.65
C LEU A 92 -3.55 -3.21 4.79
N ARG A 93 -3.22 -2.82 6.03
CA ARG A 93 -4.11 -2.95 7.18
C ARG A 93 -5.36 -2.07 7.06
N LEU A 94 -5.23 -0.84 6.59
CA LEU A 94 -6.38 0.06 6.35
C LEU A 94 -7.33 -0.50 5.30
N ILE A 95 -6.81 -1.09 4.22
CA ILE A 95 -7.61 -1.65 3.12
C ILE A 95 -8.59 -2.72 3.63
N GLN A 96 -8.20 -3.50 4.64
CA GLN A 96 -9.08 -4.51 5.25
C GLN A 96 -10.39 -3.91 5.80
N SER A 97 -10.30 -2.69 6.33
CA SER A 97 -11.43 -1.97 6.93
C SER A 97 -12.28 -1.20 5.91
N VAL A 98 -11.96 -1.24 4.61
CA VAL A 98 -12.73 -0.56 3.55
C VAL A 98 -13.85 -1.47 3.04
N PRO A 99 -15.14 -1.19 3.31
CA PRO A 99 -16.28 -1.95 2.77
C PRO A 99 -16.58 -1.55 1.32
N SER A 100 -15.73 -1.97 0.38
CA SER A 100 -15.92 -1.69 -1.05
C SER A 100 -15.56 -2.91 -1.90
N PRO A 101 -16.34 -3.21 -2.97
CA PRO A 101 -15.98 -4.24 -3.94
C PRO A 101 -14.61 -4.03 -4.59
N LYS A 102 -14.15 -2.77 -4.71
CA LYS A 102 -12.81 -2.49 -5.27
C LYS A 102 -11.66 -2.81 -4.31
N ALA A 103 -11.95 -2.93 -3.01
CA ALA A 103 -10.97 -3.40 -2.04
C ALA A 103 -10.87 -4.93 -2.01
N GLU A 104 -11.89 -5.64 -2.51
CA GLU A 104 -11.99 -7.10 -2.42
C GLU A 104 -10.81 -7.85 -3.06
N PRO A 105 -10.31 -7.47 -4.26
CA PRO A 105 -9.13 -8.13 -4.84
C PRO A 105 -7.91 -8.09 -3.92
N PHE A 106 -7.72 -6.99 -3.19
CA PHE A 106 -6.62 -6.86 -2.22
C PHE A 106 -6.83 -7.73 -0.98
N LYS A 107 -8.07 -7.85 -0.51
CA LYS A 107 -8.40 -8.70 0.64
C LYS A 107 -8.21 -10.17 0.30
N LEU A 108 -8.67 -10.61 -0.87
CA LEU A 108 -8.44 -11.97 -1.37
C LEU A 108 -6.95 -12.25 -1.57
N TRP A 109 -6.21 -11.30 -2.13
CA TRP A 109 -4.76 -11.42 -2.27
C TRP A 109 -4.06 -11.55 -0.91
N LEU A 110 -4.42 -10.71 0.07
CA LEU A 110 -3.86 -10.80 1.42
C LEU A 110 -4.25 -12.09 2.15
N ALA A 111 -5.47 -12.57 1.97
CA ALA A 111 -5.92 -13.86 2.50
C ALA A 111 -5.11 -15.02 1.91
N LYS A 112 -4.87 -14.98 0.58
CA LYS A 112 -4.03 -15.96 -0.10
C LYS A 112 -2.59 -15.93 0.41
N VAL A 113 -1.97 -14.76 0.48
CA VAL A 113 -0.59 -14.62 0.99
C VAL A 113 -0.49 -15.09 2.46
N GLY A 114 -1.49 -14.77 3.27
CA GLY A 114 -1.57 -15.23 4.67
C GLY A 114 -1.64 -16.75 4.76
N TYR A 115 -2.49 -17.38 3.94
CA TYR A 115 -2.59 -18.84 3.86
C TYR A 115 -1.28 -19.49 3.39
N GLU A 116 -0.71 -18.96 2.30
CA GLU A 116 0.58 -19.41 1.75
C GLU A 116 1.69 -19.36 2.80
N ARG A 117 1.70 -18.34 3.67
CA ARG A 117 2.68 -18.21 4.75
C ARG A 117 2.49 -19.25 5.86
N LEU A 118 1.24 -19.62 6.16
CA LEU A 118 0.96 -20.70 7.11
C LEU A 118 1.45 -22.04 6.57
N GLU A 119 1.20 -22.33 5.29
CA GLU A 119 1.71 -23.54 4.63
C GLU A 119 3.24 -23.62 4.69
N GLU A 120 3.93 -22.52 4.36
CA GLU A 120 5.40 -22.45 4.42
C GLU A 120 5.97 -22.59 5.83
N THR A 121 5.18 -22.23 6.85
CA THR A 121 5.59 -22.39 8.24
C THR A 121 5.48 -23.86 8.66
N THR A 122 4.47 -24.57 8.15
CA THR A 122 4.30 -26.00 8.36
C THR A 122 5.30 -26.83 7.55
N ASP A 123 5.57 -26.44 6.31
CA ASP A 123 6.52 -27.09 5.40
C ASP A 123 7.41 -26.04 4.72
N PRO A 124 8.63 -25.82 5.27
CA PRO A 124 9.59 -24.87 4.70
C PRO A 124 10.04 -25.18 3.26
N GLU A 125 9.89 -26.42 2.78
CA GLU A 125 10.25 -26.77 1.41
C GLU A 125 9.35 -26.05 0.39
N ILE A 126 8.09 -25.80 0.74
CA ILE A 126 7.14 -25.02 -0.07
C ILE A 126 7.71 -23.62 -0.36
N ALA A 127 8.33 -22.98 0.64
CA ALA A 127 8.90 -21.64 0.47
C ALA A 127 10.04 -21.64 -0.56
N ILE A 128 10.91 -22.65 -0.49
CA ILE A 128 12.05 -22.81 -1.42
C ILE A 128 11.52 -23.04 -2.85
N ASN A 129 10.56 -23.96 -3.00
CA ASN A 129 9.97 -24.28 -4.29
C ASN A 129 9.26 -23.06 -4.93
N ARG A 130 8.56 -22.24 -4.13
CA ARG A 130 7.93 -20.99 -4.59
C ARG A 130 8.96 -19.93 -4.98
N ALA A 131 10.03 -19.78 -4.21
CA ALA A 131 11.12 -18.85 -4.52
C ALA A 131 11.79 -19.23 -5.84
N LEU A 132 12.18 -20.50 -6.01
CA LEU A 132 12.79 -21.02 -7.24
C LEU A 132 11.87 -20.80 -8.45
N LYS A 133 10.58 -21.16 -8.33
CA LYS A 133 9.59 -20.92 -9.39
C LYS A 133 9.47 -19.44 -9.76
N THR A 134 9.52 -18.55 -8.77
CA THR A 134 9.45 -17.10 -8.99
C THR A 134 10.64 -16.58 -9.78
N TYR A 135 11.86 -17.03 -9.44
CA TYR A 135 13.06 -16.66 -10.19
C TYR A 135 13.04 -17.24 -11.61
N LEU A 136 12.63 -18.50 -11.79
CA LEU A 136 12.46 -19.09 -13.11
C LEU A 136 11.47 -18.29 -13.98
N GLN A 137 10.33 -17.88 -13.41
CA GLN A 137 9.33 -17.05 -14.11
C GLN A 137 9.86 -15.66 -14.48
N LYS A 138 10.80 -15.13 -13.70
CA LYS A 138 11.50 -13.88 -14.02
C LYS A 138 12.61 -14.06 -15.08
N GLY A 139 12.85 -15.29 -15.54
CA GLY A 139 13.82 -15.61 -16.59
C GLY A 139 15.23 -15.91 -16.09
N TYR A 140 15.42 -16.11 -14.78
CA TYR A 140 16.70 -16.55 -14.23
C TYR A 140 16.92 -18.05 -14.52
N SER A 141 18.17 -18.45 -14.77
CA SER A 141 18.52 -19.85 -15.02
C SER A 141 18.68 -20.63 -13.71
N LEU A 142 18.47 -21.95 -13.74
CA LEU A 142 18.68 -22.83 -12.58
C LEU A 142 20.09 -22.72 -11.98
N ASN A 143 21.13 -22.55 -12.81
CA ASN A 143 22.50 -22.42 -12.32
C ASN A 143 22.77 -21.07 -11.63
N TRP A 144 21.93 -20.07 -11.87
CA TRP A 144 22.04 -18.76 -11.23
C TRP A 144 21.29 -18.70 -9.90
N ILE A 145 20.17 -19.42 -9.79
CA ILE A 145 19.30 -19.51 -8.60
C ILE A 145 19.98 -20.35 -7.52
#